data_AF-A0A166VBA7-F1
#
_entry.id   AF-A0A166VBA7-F1
#
_cell.length_a   1.000
_cell.length_b   1.000
_cell.length_c   1.000
_cell.angle_alpha   90.00
_cell.angle_beta   90.00
_cell.angle_gamma   90.00
#
_symmetry.space_group_name_H-M   'P 1'
#
loop_
_entity.id
_entity.type
_entity.pdbx_description
1 polymer ?
#
loop_
_entity_poly.entity_id
_entity_poly.type
_entity_poly.pdbx_seq_one_letter_code
_entity_poly.pdbx_strand_id
1 'polypeptide(L)'
;GAEWYTNQNNFYRSIRNFVIDLTKTPATASSTGIHWQVSQATSLINIVVNMSTDPTTAHQGIFMENGSGGFMGDLVFNGGKFGIWVGNQQFTVRNLTISGAQTAVFGIWNWGWTFQGVTISDCGIGFNLTTGGLTTDSQTVGAEAIIDAVITDTPIFIQSSSSVGSTKSLAGSLVLNNIKLSNVTSAVAVAGGTVILKGSDTNPTIDSWGQGNVYTGTSGTATFTQGTIANPTKAASLLDSSGNIFGRGHPQYEAYSVDEIVSARAQGAKGDGKTDDTKALQALFDAYAGCKIIFIDAGTYIVTSTLKIPVGAQVTGEAWSVIMGSGDAYSDMTKPSVVVQAGAAGDSGTLEISDIIFSTVGPSPGAIVLEWNVAGKTQGSAGMWDSHIRLGGAAGTNLQDPTCSNSTGSGSEKCQSAFLSIHLTNSSSGYFEGTWVWNADHNLDGTTGNLELELFSGRGILSESGGPVWLIGTASEHHVMYQYSLIGAKDHYMGLIQTETPYFQPTPAAPAPFTTDPDYSDPTFSKTQTSAWGLYVENSQDIFIFGAGHYSFFTSYDQACLNTDRLPERDRLDRLGVEREPVQRGVCGDHELAEHWGVAGDQGVRQCGWIPEHVHQLELKVERIGYHY
;
A
#
# COMPACT_ATOMS: atom_id res chain seq x y z
N GLY A 1 -17.87 23.15 5.02
CA GLY A 1 -16.56 23.01 4.38
C GLY A 1 -16.68 21.97 3.31
N ALA A 2 -17.12 22.36 2.11
CA ALA A 2 -16.88 21.52 0.95
C ALA A 2 -15.37 21.52 0.67
N GLU A 3 -14.81 20.37 0.32
CA GLU A 3 -13.40 20.20 -0.01
C GLU A 3 -13.22 20.25 -1.53
N TRP A 4 -12.02 20.58 -2.00
CA TRP A 4 -11.73 20.65 -3.43
C TRP A 4 -11.70 19.26 -4.09
N TYR A 5 -11.28 18.25 -3.35
CA TYR A 5 -11.14 16.88 -3.81
C TYR A 5 -11.77 15.94 -2.79
N THR A 6 -12.42 14.88 -3.26
CA THR A 6 -12.76 13.75 -2.39
C THR A 6 -11.46 13.19 -1.84
N ASN A 7 -11.32 13.12 -0.50
CA ASN A 7 -10.07 12.73 0.14
C ASN A 7 -9.57 11.36 -0.32
N GLN A 8 -10.46 10.37 -0.50
CA GLN A 8 -10.11 9.04 -1.02
C GLN A 8 -9.57 9.06 -2.45
N ASN A 9 -9.82 10.12 -3.23
CA ASN A 9 -9.38 10.25 -4.62
C ASN A 9 -8.31 11.33 -4.78
N ASN A 10 -7.70 11.78 -3.68
CA ASN A 10 -6.70 12.84 -3.68
C ASN A 10 -5.28 12.27 -3.89
N PHE A 11 -5.07 11.68 -5.07
CA PHE A 11 -3.87 10.95 -5.49
C PHE A 11 -2.75 11.88 -6.04
N TYR A 12 -1.58 11.30 -6.32
CA TYR A 12 -0.50 11.89 -7.13
C TYR A 12 0.02 13.26 -6.63
N ARG A 13 0.51 13.29 -5.38
CA ARG A 13 1.05 14.50 -4.73
C ARG A 13 2.36 14.19 -4.04
N SER A 14 3.32 15.10 -4.17
CA SER A 14 4.54 15.01 -3.36
C SER A 14 4.98 16.38 -2.85
N ILE A 15 5.53 16.41 -1.64
CA ILE A 15 6.29 17.55 -1.10
C ILE A 15 7.65 17.02 -0.67
N ARG A 16 8.72 17.60 -1.22
CA ARG A 16 10.09 17.13 -0.99
C ARG A 16 11.04 18.29 -0.67
N ASN A 17 11.97 18.09 0.26
CA ASN A 17 13.12 18.99 0.52
C ASN A 17 12.76 20.39 1.05
N PHE A 18 11.93 20.47 2.08
CA PHE A 18 11.55 21.75 2.70
C PHE A 18 11.96 21.86 4.16
N VAL A 19 12.28 23.09 4.57
CA VAL A 19 12.20 23.50 5.97
C VAL A 19 10.96 24.38 6.13
N ILE A 20 9.99 23.91 6.91
CA ILE A 20 8.77 24.63 7.25
C ILE A 20 8.93 25.22 8.64
N ASP A 21 8.96 26.54 8.76
CA ASP A 21 9.23 27.24 10.01
C ASP A 21 7.99 27.97 10.53
N LEU A 22 7.43 27.45 11.63
CA LEU A 22 6.30 28.03 12.34
C LEU A 22 6.74 28.87 13.54
N THR A 23 8.03 28.97 13.86
CA THR A 23 8.50 29.60 15.12
C THR A 23 8.18 31.10 15.24
N LYS A 24 7.85 31.76 14.12
CA LYS A 24 7.43 33.16 14.08
C LYS A 24 5.94 33.36 14.33
N THR A 25 5.12 32.31 14.27
CA THR A 25 3.70 32.41 14.66
C THR A 25 3.62 32.44 16.19
N PRO A 26 2.62 33.13 16.78
CA PRO A 26 2.43 33.11 18.23
C PRO A 26 2.27 31.67 18.72
N ALA A 27 2.95 31.29 19.81
CA ALA A 27 2.90 29.92 20.32
C ALA A 27 1.46 29.40 20.49
N THR A 28 0.56 30.23 20.99
CA THR A 28 -0.86 29.88 21.22
C THR A 28 -1.69 29.78 19.94
N ALA A 29 -1.14 30.10 18.76
CA ALA A 29 -1.85 29.99 17.50
C ALA A 29 -1.87 28.53 17.03
N SER A 30 -3.00 28.09 16.47
CA SER A 30 -3.13 26.76 15.84
C SER A 30 -2.50 26.76 14.45
N SER A 31 -1.20 27.02 14.39
CA SER A 31 -0.42 27.04 13.14
C SER A 31 0.00 25.61 12.78
N THR A 32 -0.32 25.21 11.55
CA THR A 32 -0.01 23.88 11.02
C THR A 32 0.96 23.99 9.86
N GLY A 33 1.97 23.11 9.82
CA GLY A 33 2.96 23.08 8.75
C GLY A 33 2.37 22.57 7.43
N ILE A 34 1.80 21.35 7.47
CA ILE A 34 1.19 20.71 6.30
C ILE A 34 -0.21 20.20 6.65
N HIS A 35 -1.20 20.59 5.85
CA HIS A 35 -2.49 19.89 5.78
C HIS A 35 -2.35 18.76 4.74
N TRP A 36 -2.29 17.51 5.19
CA TRP A 36 -1.94 16.36 4.37
C TRP A 36 -3.09 15.34 4.24
N GLN A 37 -4.25 15.83 3.80
CA GLN A 37 -5.44 15.02 3.53
C GLN A 37 -5.34 14.37 2.14
N VAL A 38 -4.75 13.17 2.06
CA VAL A 38 -4.34 12.55 0.78
C VAL A 38 -4.62 11.04 0.73
N SER A 39 -4.45 10.47 -0.47
CA SER A 39 -4.60 9.04 -0.77
C SER A 39 -3.32 8.38 -1.33
N GLN A 40 -3.43 7.24 -2.04
CA GLN A 40 -2.35 6.51 -2.69
C GLN A 40 -1.55 7.36 -3.69
N ALA A 41 -0.34 6.89 -4.05
CA ALA A 41 0.63 7.61 -4.87
C ALA A 41 0.91 9.03 -4.37
N THR A 42 1.04 9.18 -3.04
CA THR A 42 1.47 10.42 -2.42
C THR A 42 2.63 10.20 -1.48
N SER A 43 3.50 11.22 -1.39
CA SER A 43 4.72 11.16 -0.57
C SER A 43 5.08 12.49 0.08
N LEU A 44 5.57 12.43 1.32
CA LEU A 44 6.37 13.48 1.95
C LEU A 44 7.77 12.94 2.14
N ILE A 45 8.79 13.69 1.69
CA ILE A 45 10.17 13.22 1.69
C ILE A 45 11.12 14.35 2.11
N ASN A 46 12.03 14.08 3.05
CA ASN A 46 13.08 15.03 3.43
C ASN A 46 12.51 16.42 3.83
N ILE A 47 11.63 16.44 4.83
CA ILE A 47 11.03 17.67 5.35
C ILE A 47 11.41 17.86 6.81
N VAL A 48 11.82 19.08 7.15
CA VAL A 48 12.01 19.52 8.53
C VAL A 48 10.93 20.52 8.89
N VAL A 49 10.23 20.31 10.01
CA VAL A 49 9.25 21.27 10.53
C VAL A 49 9.69 21.80 11.88
N ASN A 50 9.92 23.12 11.97
CA ASN A 50 10.36 23.81 13.17
C ASN A 50 9.19 24.53 13.83
N MET A 51 8.93 24.23 15.09
CA MET A 51 7.80 24.74 15.86
C MET A 51 8.24 25.33 17.19
N SER A 52 7.34 26.04 17.86
CA SER A 52 7.59 26.59 19.19
C SER A 52 7.68 25.47 20.24
N THR A 53 8.59 25.60 21.20
CA THR A 53 8.70 24.73 22.38
C THR A 53 8.07 25.36 23.63
N ASP A 54 7.37 26.49 23.49
CA ASP A 54 6.66 27.12 24.60
C ASP A 54 5.61 26.13 25.17
N PRO A 55 5.46 26.00 26.51
CA PRO A 55 4.48 25.11 27.11
C PRO A 55 3.03 25.34 26.67
N THR A 56 2.71 26.54 26.17
CA THR A 56 1.38 26.92 25.67
C THR A 56 1.22 26.73 24.16
N THR A 57 2.20 26.12 23.48
CA THR A 57 2.16 25.96 22.03
C THR A 57 0.91 25.20 21.55
N ALA A 58 0.33 25.67 20.45
CA ALA A 58 -0.72 25.00 19.69
C ALA A 58 -0.26 24.64 18.26
N HIS A 59 1.05 24.75 17.98
CA HIS A 59 1.62 24.44 16.68
C HIS A 59 1.54 22.94 16.39
N GLN A 60 1.35 22.60 15.12
CA GLN A 60 1.21 21.23 14.62
C GLN A 60 2.11 21.05 13.40
N GLY A 61 2.87 19.96 13.31
CA GLY A 61 3.70 19.72 12.14
C GLY A 61 2.85 19.33 10.94
N ILE A 62 2.18 18.18 11.06
CA ILE A 62 1.18 17.70 10.10
C ILE A 62 -0.20 17.69 10.75
N PHE A 63 -1.21 18.08 9.99
CA PHE A 63 -2.61 17.78 10.25
C PHE A 63 -3.19 16.94 9.10
N MET A 64 -3.72 15.78 9.42
CA MET A 64 -4.39 14.86 8.50
C MET A 64 -5.62 14.33 9.20
N GLU A 65 -6.80 14.70 8.73
CA GLU A 65 -8.08 14.34 9.35
C GLU A 65 -8.72 13.08 8.75
N ASN A 66 -8.41 12.74 7.49
CA ASN A 66 -8.85 11.54 6.78
C ASN A 66 -8.06 11.34 5.46
N GLY A 67 -8.40 10.29 4.71
CA GLY A 67 -7.84 9.92 3.40
C GLY A 67 -7.74 8.39 3.24
N SER A 68 -7.12 7.93 2.14
CA SER A 68 -6.77 6.51 1.89
C SER A 68 -5.29 6.38 1.53
N GLY A 69 -4.48 6.69 2.52
CA GLY A 69 -3.12 7.10 2.38
C GLY A 69 -2.14 6.01 1.98
N GLY A 70 -0.99 6.55 1.60
CA GLY A 70 0.17 5.85 1.06
C GLY A 70 1.38 6.01 1.98
N PHE A 71 2.39 6.76 1.52
CA PHE A 71 3.73 6.73 2.10
C PHE A 71 4.21 8.10 2.56
N MET A 72 4.98 8.14 3.65
CA MET A 72 5.80 9.30 4.00
C MET A 72 7.07 8.85 4.72
N GLY A 73 8.16 9.56 4.50
CA GLY A 73 9.38 9.24 5.22
C GLY A 73 10.47 10.27 5.17
N ASP A 74 11.52 10.02 5.95
CA ASP A 74 12.67 10.88 6.08
C ASP A 74 12.26 12.29 6.57
N LEU A 75 11.47 12.33 7.65
CA LEU A 75 10.86 13.55 8.20
C LEU A 75 11.42 13.89 9.58
N VAL A 76 11.61 15.18 9.85
CA VAL A 76 12.09 15.70 11.14
C VAL A 76 11.16 16.77 11.70
N PHE A 77 10.72 16.62 12.95
CA PHE A 77 9.86 17.59 13.63
C PHE A 77 10.52 18.06 14.92
N ASN A 78 10.63 19.38 15.10
CA ASN A 78 11.26 20.00 16.26
C ASN A 78 10.23 20.87 17.01
N GLY A 79 9.92 20.51 18.25
CA GLY A 79 8.96 21.22 19.11
C GLY A 79 7.49 20.94 18.77
N GLY A 80 6.62 21.87 19.16
CA GLY A 80 5.19 21.84 18.84
C GLY A 80 4.32 21.08 19.84
N LYS A 81 3.01 21.27 19.71
CA LYS A 81 2.01 20.53 20.48
C LYS A 81 1.94 19.09 19.96
N PHE A 82 1.83 18.98 18.64
CA PHE A 82 1.84 17.72 17.92
C PHE A 82 2.94 17.75 16.87
N GLY A 83 3.82 16.74 16.89
CA GLY A 83 4.71 16.50 15.75
C GLY A 83 3.87 16.19 14.51
N ILE A 84 3.08 15.12 14.58
CA ILE A 84 2.03 14.82 13.60
C ILE A 84 0.69 14.55 14.31
N TRP A 85 -0.39 15.10 13.75
CA TRP A 85 -1.77 14.85 14.15
C TRP A 85 -2.50 14.21 12.98
N VAL A 86 -2.81 12.91 13.11
CA VAL A 86 -3.15 12.07 11.96
C VAL A 86 -4.38 11.20 12.18
N GLY A 87 -5.16 11.05 11.11
CA GLY A 87 -6.18 10.03 10.93
C GLY A 87 -6.41 9.75 9.46
N ASN A 88 -6.41 8.47 9.10
CA ASN A 88 -6.49 7.98 7.71
C ASN A 88 -6.75 6.47 7.74
N GLN A 89 -7.36 5.90 6.70
CA GLN A 89 -7.59 4.44 6.61
C GLN A 89 -6.31 3.64 6.90
N GLN A 90 -5.26 3.91 6.12
CA GLN A 90 -3.94 3.31 6.30
C GLN A 90 -2.82 4.28 5.91
N PHE A 91 -1.62 4.02 6.40
CA PHE A 91 -0.41 4.71 5.96
C PHE A 91 0.84 3.92 6.34
N THR A 92 1.91 4.11 5.58
CA THR A 92 3.25 3.66 5.92
C THR A 92 4.15 4.85 6.18
N VAL A 93 4.80 4.86 7.34
CA VAL A 93 5.67 5.94 7.80
C VAL A 93 7.05 5.38 8.08
N ARG A 94 8.08 5.88 7.40
CA ARG A 94 9.47 5.40 7.56
C ARG A 94 10.43 6.51 7.97
N ASN A 95 11.38 6.25 8.86
CA ASN A 95 12.45 7.19 9.21
C ASN A 95 11.90 8.55 9.68
N LEU A 96 11.08 8.51 10.72
CA LEU A 96 10.46 9.69 11.33
C LEU A 96 11.23 10.06 12.60
N THR A 97 11.72 11.29 12.68
CA THR A 97 12.37 11.84 13.88
C THR A 97 11.53 12.96 14.47
N ILE A 98 11.18 12.86 15.75
CA ILE A 98 10.43 13.92 16.46
C ILE A 98 11.13 14.23 17.79
N SER A 99 11.46 15.51 18.00
CA SER A 99 12.12 15.97 19.22
C SER A 99 11.38 17.11 19.89
N GLY A 100 11.27 17.08 21.23
CA GLY A 100 10.77 18.21 22.02
C GLY A 100 9.28 18.54 21.87
N ALA A 101 8.47 17.63 21.31
CA ALA A 101 7.03 17.82 21.15
C ALA A 101 6.26 17.46 22.43
N GLN A 102 5.12 18.12 22.69
CA GLN A 102 4.26 17.69 23.81
C GLN A 102 3.71 16.28 23.57
N THR A 103 3.35 15.98 22.32
CA THR A 103 3.01 14.64 21.84
C THR A 103 3.63 14.47 20.46
N ALA A 104 4.39 13.40 20.24
CA ALA A 104 5.06 13.20 18.96
C ALA A 104 4.05 12.82 17.86
N VAL A 105 3.23 11.79 18.12
CA VAL A 105 2.17 11.31 17.22
C VAL A 105 0.83 11.36 17.96
N PHE A 106 -0.11 12.15 17.47
CA PHE A 106 -1.49 12.15 17.95
C PHE A 106 -2.39 11.47 16.92
N GLY A 107 -2.77 10.22 17.19
CA GLY A 107 -3.61 9.40 16.33
C GLY A 107 -5.10 9.54 16.69
N ILE A 108 -5.91 10.07 15.78
CA ILE A 108 -7.36 10.24 16.01
C ILE A 108 -8.17 9.04 15.50
N TRP A 109 -7.85 8.49 14.33
CA TRP A 109 -8.49 7.29 13.82
C TRP A 109 -7.66 6.61 12.72
N ASN A 110 -7.77 5.29 12.58
CA ASN A 110 -7.31 4.56 11.40
C ASN A 110 -7.96 3.18 11.33
N TRP A 111 -7.68 2.44 10.26
CA TRP A 111 -7.91 1.01 10.20
C TRP A 111 -6.62 0.23 10.52
N GLY A 112 -5.50 0.65 9.93
CA GLY A 112 -4.17 0.13 10.28
C GLY A 112 -3.01 0.92 9.70
N TRP A 113 -2.04 1.29 10.53
CA TRP A 113 -0.83 2.00 10.11
C TRP A 113 0.43 1.21 10.44
N THR A 114 1.50 1.47 9.69
CA THR A 114 2.84 0.92 9.94
C THR A 114 3.87 2.02 10.07
N PHE A 115 4.63 1.97 11.18
CA PHE A 115 5.72 2.89 11.49
C PHE A 115 7.03 2.10 11.56
N GLN A 116 7.97 2.41 10.67
CA GLN A 116 9.28 1.76 10.58
C GLN A 116 10.40 2.77 10.84
N GLY A 117 11.32 2.49 11.77
CA GLY A 117 12.48 3.36 11.98
C GLY A 117 12.08 4.71 12.59
N VAL A 118 11.36 4.70 13.72
CA VAL A 118 10.93 5.93 14.40
C VAL A 118 11.91 6.32 15.50
N THR A 119 12.31 7.59 15.55
CA THR A 119 13.12 8.15 16.64
C THR A 119 12.34 9.25 17.35
N ILE A 120 12.08 9.08 18.65
CA ILE A 120 11.39 10.07 19.48
C ILE A 120 12.28 10.44 20.67
N SER A 121 12.51 11.74 20.87
CA SER A 121 13.29 12.24 22.00
C SER A 121 12.65 13.45 22.68
N ASP A 122 12.82 13.55 24.00
CA ASP A 122 12.42 14.73 24.78
C ASP A 122 10.94 15.10 24.65
N CYS A 123 10.08 14.11 24.37
CA CYS A 123 8.65 14.32 24.17
C CYS A 123 7.87 14.05 25.45
N GLY A 124 6.70 14.68 25.61
CA GLY A 124 5.78 14.35 26.72
C GLY A 124 5.20 12.94 26.56
N ILE A 125 4.67 12.65 25.37
CA ILE A 125 4.15 11.35 24.96
C ILE A 125 4.68 11.03 23.55
N GLY A 126 5.06 9.77 23.30
CA GLY A 126 5.40 9.29 21.97
C GLY A 126 4.15 9.23 21.08
N PHE A 127 3.34 8.20 21.24
CA PHE A 127 2.07 8.01 20.55
C PHE A 127 0.92 8.17 21.53
N ASN A 128 0.05 9.14 21.27
CA ASN A 128 -1.20 9.32 21.99
C ASN A 128 -2.35 8.96 21.04
N LEU A 129 -2.96 7.81 21.30
CA LEU A 129 -3.88 7.13 20.41
C LEU A 129 -5.29 7.18 20.98
N THR A 130 -6.20 7.81 20.24
CA THR A 130 -7.62 7.69 20.53
C THR A 130 -8.05 6.27 20.20
N THR A 131 -8.68 5.57 21.14
CA THR A 131 -9.05 4.15 21.01
C THR A 131 -10.44 3.84 21.60
N GLY A 132 -10.97 2.65 21.31
CA GLY A 132 -12.21 2.12 21.89
C GLY A 132 -13.51 2.60 21.28
N GLY A 133 -13.43 3.41 20.23
CA GLY A 133 -14.54 3.69 19.35
C GLY A 133 -14.85 2.51 18.43
N LEU A 134 -16.09 2.03 18.45
CA LEU A 134 -16.53 0.82 17.73
C LEU A 134 -17.67 1.10 16.73
N THR A 135 -18.03 2.36 16.52
CA THR A 135 -19.10 2.78 15.58
C THR A 135 -18.55 3.79 14.58
N THR A 136 -19.23 4.01 13.46
CA THR A 136 -18.90 5.06 12.47
C THR A 136 -18.64 6.40 13.12
N ASP A 137 -19.60 6.84 13.94
CA ASP A 137 -19.62 8.18 14.51
C ASP A 137 -18.56 8.35 15.59
N SER A 138 -17.98 7.24 16.06
CA SER A 138 -16.95 7.22 17.09
C SER A 138 -15.68 6.54 16.62
N GLN A 139 -15.43 6.35 15.31
CA GLN A 139 -14.26 5.61 14.82
C GLN A 139 -12.97 6.18 15.42
N THR A 140 -12.10 5.29 15.89
CA THR A 140 -10.82 5.62 16.51
C THR A 140 -9.70 4.76 15.91
N VAL A 141 -8.49 4.81 16.47
CA VAL A 141 -7.34 4.02 15.99
C VAL A 141 -7.67 2.53 16.07
N GLY A 142 -7.69 1.89 14.91
CA GLY A 142 -7.95 0.46 14.75
C GLY A 142 -6.70 -0.38 15.05
N ALA A 143 -5.57 -0.05 14.43
CA ALA A 143 -4.33 -0.79 14.60
C ALA A 143 -3.07 0.06 14.35
N GLU A 144 -2.05 -0.15 15.18
CA GLU A 144 -0.69 0.37 14.98
C GLU A 144 0.33 -0.77 14.97
N ALA A 145 1.15 -0.84 13.94
CA ALA A 145 2.30 -1.73 13.86
C ALA A 145 3.58 -0.88 13.86
N ILE A 146 4.40 -0.99 14.91
CA ILE A 146 5.60 -0.17 15.08
C ILE A 146 6.84 -1.09 15.15
N ILE A 147 7.80 -0.85 14.28
CA ILE A 147 9.01 -1.65 14.13
C ILE A 147 10.27 -0.79 14.09
N ASP A 148 11.33 -1.27 14.75
CA ASP A 148 12.67 -0.67 14.76
C ASP A 148 12.68 0.78 15.28
N ALA A 149 12.06 1.03 16.43
CA ALA A 149 11.95 2.38 17.00
C ALA A 149 12.92 2.62 18.17
N VAL A 150 13.35 3.86 18.34
CA VAL A 150 14.19 4.34 19.44
C VAL A 150 13.48 5.47 20.16
N ILE A 151 13.21 5.27 21.44
CA ILE A 151 12.47 6.23 22.28
C ILE A 151 13.34 6.62 23.46
N THR A 152 13.64 7.90 23.59
CA THR A 152 14.56 8.45 24.60
C THR A 152 13.93 9.61 25.35
N ASP A 153 14.15 9.69 26.66
CA ASP A 153 13.75 10.84 27.50
C ASP A 153 12.27 11.24 27.31
N THR A 154 11.42 10.23 27.11
CA THR A 154 9.99 10.38 26.81
C THR A 154 9.21 9.55 27.83
N PRO A 155 8.54 10.16 28.84
CA PRO A 155 7.98 9.44 29.97
C PRO A 155 6.97 8.34 29.60
N ILE A 156 6.22 8.53 28.52
CA ILE A 156 5.23 7.57 28.01
C ILE A 156 5.47 7.35 26.53
N PHE A 157 5.83 6.13 26.13
CA PHE A 157 5.97 5.79 24.71
C PHE A 157 4.59 5.68 24.04
N ILE A 158 3.74 4.74 24.44
CA ILE A 158 2.38 4.60 23.92
C ILE A 158 1.35 4.92 25.02
N GLN A 159 0.39 5.79 24.71
CA GLN A 159 -0.79 6.05 25.52
C GLN A 159 -2.05 5.79 24.70
N SER A 160 -2.88 4.84 25.14
CA SER A 160 -4.24 4.66 24.62
C SER A 160 -5.28 5.39 25.46
N SER A 161 -6.49 5.59 24.92
CA SER A 161 -7.61 6.16 25.67
C SER A 161 -8.09 5.23 26.80
N SER A 162 -8.78 5.79 27.81
CA SER A 162 -9.14 5.10 29.05
C SER A 162 -10.03 3.85 28.88
N SER A 163 -10.67 3.68 27.72
CA SER A 163 -11.58 2.56 27.42
C SER A 163 -10.90 1.20 27.22
N VAL A 164 -9.57 1.16 27.06
CA VAL A 164 -8.81 -0.07 26.72
C VAL A 164 -8.23 -0.78 27.94
N GLY A 165 -8.03 -0.07 29.07
CA GLY A 165 -7.33 -0.62 30.24
C GLY A 165 -8.10 -1.68 31.04
N SER A 166 -9.38 -1.91 30.75
CA SER A 166 -10.27 -2.79 31.53
C SER A 166 -10.97 -3.87 30.70
N THR A 167 -10.74 -3.92 29.38
CA THR A 167 -11.41 -4.85 28.47
C THR A 167 -10.48 -6.00 28.06
N LYS A 168 -11.04 -7.20 27.90
CA LYS A 168 -10.35 -8.36 27.30
C LYS A 168 -10.74 -8.56 25.83
N SER A 169 -11.08 -7.47 25.15
CA SER A 169 -11.62 -7.47 23.79
C SER A 169 -10.90 -6.43 22.95
N LEU A 170 -10.71 -6.73 21.66
CA LEU A 170 -10.01 -5.87 20.72
C LEU A 170 -10.67 -4.48 20.62
N ALA A 171 -9.88 -3.43 20.89
CA ALA A 171 -10.30 -2.04 20.89
C ALA A 171 -9.08 -1.11 20.70
N GLY A 172 -8.36 -1.28 19.58
CA GLY A 172 -7.06 -0.66 19.31
C GLY A 172 -5.94 -1.70 19.38
N SER A 173 -5.68 -2.35 18.24
CA SER A 173 -4.58 -3.32 18.09
C SER A 173 -3.24 -2.60 18.14
N LEU A 174 -2.24 -3.23 18.77
CA LEU A 174 -0.88 -2.71 18.81
C LEU A 174 0.11 -3.85 18.67
N VAL A 175 1.06 -3.71 17.75
CA VAL A 175 2.22 -4.60 17.63
C VAL A 175 3.49 -3.76 17.72
N LEU A 176 4.37 -4.14 18.64
CA LEU A 176 5.68 -3.52 18.84
C LEU A 176 6.76 -4.55 18.54
N ASN A 177 7.74 -4.20 17.70
CA ASN A 177 8.85 -5.08 17.38
C ASN A 177 10.18 -4.32 17.32
N ASN A 178 11.21 -4.81 18.02
CA ASN A 178 12.53 -4.18 18.13
C ASN A 178 12.46 -2.70 18.59
N ILE A 179 11.87 -2.46 19.76
CA ILE A 179 11.74 -1.10 20.33
C ILE A 179 12.78 -0.87 21.41
N LYS A 180 13.67 0.09 21.20
CA LYS A 180 14.73 0.48 22.15
C LYS A 180 14.23 1.64 23.02
N LEU A 181 14.27 1.47 24.34
CA LEU A 181 13.74 2.44 25.30
C LEU A 181 14.83 2.92 26.26
N SER A 182 15.03 4.23 26.36
CA SER A 182 15.97 4.84 27.31
C SER A 182 15.32 5.98 28.08
N ASN A 183 15.29 5.89 29.41
CA ASN A 183 14.60 6.86 30.27
C ASN A 183 13.12 7.06 29.89
N VAL A 184 12.41 5.94 29.76
CA VAL A 184 10.98 5.88 29.44
C VAL A 184 10.27 5.22 30.62
N THR A 185 9.41 5.93 31.35
CA THR A 185 8.73 5.35 32.53
C THR A 185 7.74 4.25 32.14
N SER A 186 6.93 4.50 31.10
CA SER A 186 5.88 3.59 30.63
C SER A 186 6.04 3.34 29.13
N ALA A 187 6.24 2.08 28.74
CA ALA A 187 6.25 1.71 27.32
C ALA A 187 4.83 1.73 26.74
N VAL A 188 3.87 1.15 27.48
CA VAL A 188 2.46 1.16 27.12
C VAL A 188 1.65 1.53 28.36
N ALA A 189 0.83 2.56 28.26
CA ALA A 189 -0.04 3.04 29.31
C ALA A 189 -1.41 3.41 28.76
N VAL A 190 -2.35 3.58 29.68
CA VAL A 190 -3.72 4.02 29.40
C VAL A 190 -3.92 5.39 30.06
N ALA A 191 -4.65 6.28 29.39
CA ALA A 191 -5.05 7.56 29.95
C ALA A 191 -5.76 7.34 31.31
N GLY A 192 -5.32 8.07 32.34
CA GLY A 192 -5.72 7.82 33.74
C GLY A 192 -4.65 7.14 34.60
N GLY A 193 -3.53 6.72 34.00
CA GLY A 193 -2.30 6.37 34.72
C GLY A 193 -2.02 4.87 34.89
N THR A 194 -2.88 3.99 34.34
CA THR A 194 -2.62 2.54 34.36
C THR A 194 -1.48 2.21 33.40
N VAL A 195 -0.42 1.60 33.93
CA VAL A 195 0.72 1.10 33.13
C VAL A 195 0.46 -0.36 32.73
N ILE A 196 0.48 -0.64 31.43
CA ILE A 196 0.28 -1.98 30.86
C ILE A 196 1.63 -2.67 30.63
N LEU A 197 2.59 -1.93 30.08
CA LEU A 197 3.97 -2.36 29.90
C LEU A 197 4.90 -1.30 30.49
N LYS A 198 5.69 -1.70 31.49
CA LYS A 198 6.70 -0.84 32.09
C LYS A 198 7.75 -0.48 31.03
N GLY A 199 8.19 0.77 31.00
CA GLY A 199 9.33 1.17 30.18
C GLY A 199 10.66 0.82 30.86
N SER A 200 11.68 1.63 30.64
CA SER A 200 12.95 1.46 31.33
C SER A 200 13.89 2.66 31.37
N ASP A 201 14.78 2.61 32.35
CA ASP A 201 15.75 3.64 32.71
C ASP A 201 17.17 3.34 32.18
N THR A 202 17.47 2.11 31.72
CA THR A 202 18.86 1.68 31.40
C THR A 202 19.05 0.90 30.09
N ASN A 203 18.00 0.79 29.25
CA ASN A 203 17.98 0.23 27.88
C ASN A 203 17.63 -1.28 27.68
N PRO A 204 16.38 -1.72 27.93
CA PRO A 204 15.80 -2.97 27.48
C PRO A 204 15.12 -2.75 26.13
N THR A 205 15.42 -3.65 25.21
CA THR A 205 14.71 -3.74 23.94
C THR A 205 13.42 -4.51 24.17
N ILE A 206 12.29 -4.02 23.65
CA ILE A 206 11.07 -4.81 23.47
C ILE A 206 11.24 -5.58 22.16
N ASP A 207 11.50 -6.87 22.25
CA ASP A 207 11.70 -7.72 21.07
C ASP A 207 10.41 -7.84 20.25
N SER A 208 9.37 -8.42 20.86
CA SER A 208 8.02 -8.48 20.30
C SER A 208 6.95 -8.41 21.38
N TRP A 209 5.99 -7.50 21.21
CA TRP A 209 4.86 -7.34 22.11
C TRP A 209 3.58 -7.06 21.32
N GLY A 210 2.46 -7.61 21.77
CA GLY A 210 1.17 -7.46 21.11
C GLY A 210 0.03 -7.16 22.08
N GLN A 211 -0.89 -6.30 21.63
CA GLN A 211 -2.22 -6.10 22.18
C GLN A 211 -3.26 -6.42 21.11
N GLY A 212 -4.07 -7.46 21.32
CA GLY A 212 -5.11 -7.86 20.39
C GLY A 212 -5.29 -9.37 20.30
N ASN A 213 -6.01 -9.82 19.28
CA ASN A 213 -6.26 -11.23 19.03
C ASN A 213 -5.08 -11.88 18.30
N VAL A 214 -4.50 -12.92 18.89
CA VAL A 214 -3.41 -13.71 18.30
C VAL A 214 -3.95 -15.08 17.87
N TYR A 215 -3.62 -15.47 16.64
CA TYR A 215 -3.95 -16.78 16.06
C TYR A 215 -2.65 -17.57 15.80
N THR A 216 -2.74 -18.90 15.81
CA THR A 216 -1.59 -19.79 15.55
C THR A 216 -2.03 -21.05 14.80
N GLY A 217 -1.19 -21.51 13.87
CA GLY A 217 -1.45 -22.70 13.07
C GLY A 217 -2.76 -22.59 12.28
N THR A 218 -3.59 -23.63 12.36
CA THR A 218 -4.89 -23.72 11.66
C THR A 218 -6.10 -23.44 12.56
N SER A 219 -5.87 -22.92 13.77
CA SER A 219 -6.94 -22.58 14.71
C SER A 219 -7.61 -21.28 14.32
N GLY A 220 -8.91 -21.31 14.06
CA GLY A 220 -9.73 -20.10 13.91
C GLY A 220 -10.16 -19.47 15.24
N THR A 221 -9.60 -19.93 16.38
CA THR A 221 -9.89 -19.35 17.70
C THR A 221 -8.77 -18.39 18.12
N ALA A 222 -9.13 -17.14 18.34
CA ALA A 222 -8.24 -16.10 18.84
C ALA A 222 -7.85 -16.31 20.31
N THR A 223 -6.64 -15.87 20.66
CA THR A 223 -6.23 -15.59 22.04
C THR A 223 -5.99 -14.10 22.20
N PHE A 224 -6.85 -13.40 22.95
CA PHE A 224 -6.60 -12.01 23.30
C PHE A 224 -5.34 -11.91 24.18
N THR A 225 -4.35 -11.14 23.73
CA THR A 225 -3.04 -10.98 24.35
C THR A 225 -2.80 -9.50 24.61
N GLN A 226 -2.18 -9.18 25.75
CA GLN A 226 -1.58 -7.88 26.10
C GLN A 226 -0.23 -8.18 26.74
N GLY A 227 0.77 -8.50 25.92
CA GLY A 227 1.99 -9.13 26.41
C GLY A 227 2.98 -9.48 25.32
N THR A 228 4.07 -10.13 25.72
CA THR A 228 5.05 -10.69 24.79
C THR A 228 4.39 -11.69 23.85
N ILE A 229 4.71 -11.58 22.57
CA ILE A 229 4.31 -12.53 21.51
C ILE A 229 5.55 -13.19 20.92
N ALA A 230 5.37 -14.22 20.10
CA ALA A 230 6.49 -14.87 19.42
C ALA A 230 7.27 -13.85 18.56
N ASN A 231 8.59 -13.94 18.58
CA ASN A 231 9.42 -13.12 17.70
C ASN A 231 9.21 -13.58 16.24
N PRO A 232 8.93 -12.65 15.30
CA PRO A 232 8.84 -13.00 13.90
C PRO A 232 10.23 -13.43 13.40
N THR A 233 10.26 -14.42 12.52
CA THR A 233 11.47 -14.72 11.76
C THR A 233 11.68 -13.60 10.74
N LYS A 234 12.84 -12.96 10.80
CA LYS A 234 13.29 -11.99 9.80
C LYS A 234 14.53 -12.57 9.11
N ALA A 235 14.47 -12.80 7.81
CA ALA A 235 15.65 -13.22 7.06
C ALA A 235 16.76 -12.16 7.18
N ALA A 236 18.01 -12.59 7.36
CA ALA A 236 19.13 -11.66 7.55
C ALA A 236 19.35 -10.75 6.33
N SER A 237 18.98 -11.22 5.14
CA SER A 237 19.00 -10.48 3.88
C SER A 237 18.08 -9.25 3.89
N LEU A 238 17.03 -9.24 4.72
CA LEU A 238 16.08 -8.14 4.90
C LEU A 238 16.59 -7.05 5.86
N LEU A 239 17.66 -7.32 6.61
CA LEU A 239 18.12 -6.47 7.71
C LEU A 239 19.34 -5.64 7.33
N ASP A 240 19.38 -4.39 7.79
CA ASP A 240 20.56 -3.54 7.71
C ASP A 240 21.65 -3.98 8.69
N SER A 241 22.81 -3.30 8.67
CA SER A 241 23.93 -3.59 9.57
C SER A 241 23.63 -3.40 11.07
N SER A 242 22.53 -2.73 11.42
CA SER A 242 22.06 -2.53 12.80
C SER A 242 21.02 -3.60 13.23
N GLY A 243 20.65 -4.52 12.32
CA GLY A 243 19.63 -5.52 12.55
C GLY A 243 18.19 -5.02 12.40
N ASN A 244 18.00 -3.80 11.88
CA ASN A 244 16.69 -3.24 11.58
C ASN A 244 16.26 -3.67 10.17
N ILE A 245 14.97 -3.63 9.85
CA ILE A 245 14.48 -3.74 8.47
C ILE A 245 15.17 -2.66 7.63
N PHE A 246 15.84 -3.09 6.56
CA PHE A 246 16.52 -2.19 5.65
C PHE A 246 15.54 -1.16 5.07
N GLY A 247 15.98 0.10 5.03
CA GLY A 247 15.24 1.21 4.46
C GLY A 247 16.15 2.07 3.59
N ARG A 248 15.63 2.52 2.46
CA ARG A 248 16.33 3.44 1.55
C ARG A 248 15.34 4.46 1.01
N GLY A 249 15.61 5.74 1.26
CA GLY A 249 14.81 6.84 0.73
C GLY A 249 14.91 6.99 -0.78
N HIS A 250 13.95 7.73 -1.33
CA HIS A 250 13.87 8.10 -2.74
C HIS A 250 15.20 8.72 -3.22
N PRO A 251 15.87 8.15 -4.25
CA PRO A 251 17.12 8.70 -4.77
C PRO A 251 16.88 10.02 -5.52
N GLN A 252 17.52 11.11 -5.08
CA GLN A 252 17.38 12.44 -5.70
C GLN A 252 18.63 12.91 -6.45
N TYR A 253 19.67 12.08 -6.50
CA TYR A 253 20.89 12.27 -7.28
C TYR A 253 21.61 13.61 -7.02
N GLU A 254 21.60 14.12 -5.79
CA GLU A 254 22.11 15.45 -5.41
C GLU A 254 23.61 15.65 -5.70
N ALA A 255 24.36 14.55 -5.78
CA ALA A 255 25.78 14.56 -6.08
C ALA A 255 26.10 14.67 -7.59
N TYR A 256 25.11 14.53 -8.47
CA TYR A 256 25.30 14.53 -9.92
C TYR A 256 25.16 15.95 -10.49
N SER A 257 25.96 16.22 -11.51
CA SER A 257 25.88 17.44 -12.33
C SER A 257 24.93 17.24 -13.52
N VAL A 258 24.47 18.34 -14.12
CA VAL A 258 23.50 18.30 -15.24
C VAL A 258 24.06 17.58 -16.46
N ASP A 259 25.37 17.64 -16.71
CA ASP A 259 26.01 16.92 -17.82
C ASP A 259 26.09 15.40 -17.62
N GLU A 260 25.87 14.91 -16.41
CA GLU A 260 25.75 13.49 -16.09
C GLU A 260 24.31 12.97 -16.23
N ILE A 261 23.38 13.84 -16.66
CA ILE A 261 21.97 13.51 -16.90
C ILE A 261 21.71 13.53 -18.42
N VAL A 262 20.89 12.61 -18.90
CA VAL A 262 20.48 12.55 -20.31
C VAL A 262 18.95 12.54 -20.43
N SER A 263 18.42 13.51 -21.18
CA SER A 263 16.99 13.64 -21.48
C SER A 263 16.57 12.67 -22.60
N ALA A 264 15.49 11.92 -22.38
CA ALA A 264 14.89 11.05 -23.37
C ALA A 264 14.44 11.81 -24.62
N ARG A 265 13.86 13.00 -24.43
CA ARG A 265 13.42 13.88 -25.51
C ARG A 265 14.58 14.39 -26.36
N ALA A 266 15.70 14.74 -25.71
CA ALA A 266 16.93 15.12 -26.40
C ALA A 266 17.54 13.96 -27.20
N GLN A 267 17.29 12.70 -26.80
CA GLN A 267 17.69 11.49 -27.54
C GLN A 267 16.63 11.00 -28.55
N GLY A 268 15.57 11.78 -28.78
CA GLY A 268 14.66 11.58 -29.90
C GLY A 268 13.29 11.01 -29.56
N ALA A 269 13.06 10.57 -28.31
CA ALA A 269 11.75 10.14 -27.84
C ALA A 269 10.76 11.33 -27.81
N LYS A 270 9.51 11.12 -28.20
CA LYS A 270 8.53 12.21 -28.36
C LYS A 270 7.71 12.43 -27.11
N GLY A 271 7.30 11.38 -26.42
CA GLY A 271 6.47 11.49 -25.22
C GLY A 271 5.11 12.17 -25.50
N ASP A 272 4.59 12.05 -26.72
CA ASP A 272 3.38 12.73 -27.19
C ASP A 272 2.10 11.88 -27.09
N GLY A 273 2.21 10.68 -26.55
CA GLY A 273 1.13 9.70 -26.38
C GLY A 273 0.67 9.02 -27.68
N LYS A 274 1.42 9.18 -28.78
CA LYS A 274 1.03 8.65 -30.10
C LYS A 274 2.19 8.04 -30.87
N THR A 275 3.35 8.70 -30.88
CA THR A 275 4.54 8.22 -31.55
C THR A 275 5.07 6.99 -30.84
N ASP A 276 5.38 5.94 -31.60
CA ASP A 276 6.10 4.78 -31.10
C ASP A 276 7.53 5.18 -30.73
N ASP A 277 7.77 5.27 -29.44
CA ASP A 277 9.03 5.69 -28.84
C ASP A 277 9.93 4.48 -28.47
N THR A 278 9.52 3.24 -28.75
CA THR A 278 10.28 2.04 -28.34
C THR A 278 11.73 2.10 -28.80
N LYS A 279 11.98 2.41 -30.07
CA LYS A 279 13.35 2.44 -30.61
C LYS A 279 14.19 3.57 -30.02
N ALA A 280 13.59 4.73 -29.79
CA ALA A 280 14.30 5.88 -29.24
C ALA A 280 14.67 5.65 -27.77
N LEU A 281 13.72 5.13 -26.98
CA LEU A 281 13.95 4.76 -25.59
C LEU A 281 14.94 3.60 -25.46
N GLN A 282 14.82 2.55 -26.30
CA GLN A 282 15.78 1.46 -26.25
C GLN A 282 17.21 1.93 -26.57
N ALA A 283 17.38 2.76 -27.61
CA ALA A 283 18.68 3.34 -27.94
C ALA A 283 19.25 4.22 -26.81
N LEU A 284 18.39 4.96 -26.11
CA LEU A 284 18.76 5.73 -24.90
C LEU A 284 19.26 4.80 -23.79
N PHE A 285 18.53 3.74 -23.46
CA PHE A 285 18.96 2.78 -22.44
C PHE A 285 20.26 2.07 -22.81
N ASP A 286 20.35 1.58 -24.05
CA ASP A 286 21.54 0.87 -24.55
C ASP A 286 22.80 1.75 -24.52
N ALA A 287 22.65 3.06 -24.74
CA ALA A 287 23.78 3.98 -24.78
C ALA A 287 24.21 4.50 -23.40
N TYR A 288 23.27 4.65 -22.46
CA TYR A 288 23.52 5.43 -21.24
C TYR A 288 23.31 4.70 -19.92
N ALA A 289 22.75 3.49 -19.91
CA ALA A 289 22.66 2.69 -18.68
C ALA A 289 24.05 2.48 -18.06
N GLY A 290 24.19 2.79 -16.76
CA GLY A 290 25.46 2.74 -16.04
C GLY A 290 26.45 3.87 -16.35
N CYS A 291 26.10 4.79 -17.26
CA CYS A 291 26.96 5.92 -17.66
C CYS A 291 26.39 7.28 -17.22
N LYS A 292 25.07 7.43 -17.25
CA LYS A 292 24.35 8.66 -16.92
C LYS A 292 23.04 8.35 -16.22
N ILE A 293 22.50 9.33 -15.49
CA ILE A 293 21.12 9.30 -15.04
C ILE A 293 20.22 9.54 -16.25
N ILE A 294 19.29 8.62 -16.49
CA ILE A 294 18.35 8.68 -17.59
C ILE A 294 17.11 9.42 -17.12
N PHE A 295 16.89 10.62 -17.67
CA PHE A 295 15.77 11.48 -17.36
C PHE A 295 14.67 11.28 -18.40
N ILE A 296 13.56 10.70 -17.99
CA ILE A 296 12.36 10.60 -18.81
C ILE A 296 11.58 11.89 -18.62
N ASP A 297 11.65 12.79 -19.60
CA ASP A 297 10.94 14.08 -19.55
C ASP A 297 9.43 13.84 -19.44
N ALA A 298 8.68 14.79 -18.86
CA ALA A 298 7.23 14.65 -18.72
C ALA A 298 6.55 14.38 -20.07
N GLY A 299 5.62 13.44 -20.11
CA GLY A 299 4.96 12.99 -21.33
C GLY A 299 4.53 11.53 -21.29
N THR A 300 3.86 11.09 -22.36
CA THR A 300 3.41 9.69 -22.52
C THR A 300 4.16 9.05 -23.68
N TYR A 301 4.97 8.05 -23.39
CA TYR A 301 5.81 7.36 -24.34
C TYR A 301 5.18 6.02 -24.71
N ILE A 302 4.70 5.90 -25.94
CA ILE A 302 4.10 4.65 -26.43
C ILE A 302 5.22 3.66 -26.75
N VAL A 303 5.09 2.43 -26.25
CA VAL A 303 5.98 1.32 -26.61
C VAL A 303 5.19 0.16 -27.20
N THR A 304 5.61 -0.33 -28.37
CA THR A 304 4.88 -1.38 -29.13
C THR A 304 5.55 -2.75 -29.09
N SER A 305 6.71 -2.85 -28.43
CA SER A 305 7.40 -4.08 -28.09
C SER A 305 8.18 -3.89 -26.78
N THR A 306 8.68 -4.98 -26.21
CA THR A 306 9.38 -4.99 -24.92
C THR A 306 10.50 -3.94 -24.89
N LEU A 307 10.36 -2.99 -23.98
CA LEU A 307 11.40 -2.03 -23.63
C LEU A 307 12.27 -2.63 -22.53
N LYS A 308 13.55 -2.84 -22.82
CA LYS A 308 14.50 -3.40 -21.87
C LYS A 308 15.25 -2.27 -21.17
N ILE A 309 15.18 -2.26 -19.84
CA ILE A 309 15.98 -1.39 -18.98
C ILE A 309 17.16 -2.24 -18.47
N PRO A 310 18.39 -2.01 -18.98
CA PRO A 310 19.55 -2.81 -18.60
C PRO A 310 19.94 -2.60 -17.13
N VAL A 311 20.58 -3.61 -16.55
CA VAL A 311 21.30 -3.44 -15.28
C VAL A 311 22.33 -2.30 -15.39
N GLY A 312 22.45 -1.51 -14.35
CA GLY A 312 23.23 -0.26 -14.27
C GLY A 312 22.40 0.99 -14.52
N ALA A 313 21.17 0.88 -15.03
CA ALA A 313 20.32 2.05 -15.28
C ALA A 313 19.87 2.73 -13.98
N GLN A 314 19.90 4.05 -13.98
CA GLN A 314 19.28 4.90 -12.97
C GLN A 314 18.35 5.85 -13.70
N VAL A 315 17.05 5.67 -13.50
CA VAL A 315 15.98 6.28 -14.29
C VAL A 315 15.14 7.15 -13.38
N THR A 316 14.87 8.39 -13.79
CA THR A 316 13.95 9.26 -13.08
C THR A 316 13.01 9.96 -14.04
N GLY A 317 11.75 10.10 -13.66
CA GLY A 317 10.76 10.88 -14.38
C GLY A 317 10.69 12.33 -13.94
N GLU A 318 9.91 13.11 -14.68
CA GLU A 318 9.54 14.49 -14.38
C GLU A 318 8.04 14.57 -14.10
N ALA A 319 7.63 14.46 -12.83
CA ALA A 319 6.25 14.56 -12.32
C ALA A 319 5.21 13.59 -12.93
N TRP A 320 5.00 13.63 -14.25
CA TRP A 320 4.07 12.81 -15.02
C TRP A 320 4.74 12.21 -16.25
N SER A 321 5.60 11.23 -16.03
CA SER A 321 6.32 10.51 -17.08
C SER A 321 5.76 9.10 -17.21
N VAL A 322 5.08 8.83 -18.33
CA VAL A 322 4.30 7.60 -18.52
C VAL A 322 4.93 6.75 -19.62
N ILE A 323 5.27 5.50 -19.33
CA ILE A 323 5.63 4.50 -20.34
C ILE A 323 4.41 3.59 -20.55
N MET A 324 3.90 3.53 -21.78
CA MET A 324 2.60 2.92 -22.06
C MET A 324 2.69 1.87 -23.17
N GLY A 325 2.44 0.61 -22.82
CA GLY A 325 2.40 -0.51 -23.77
C GLY A 325 1.18 -0.43 -24.70
N SER A 326 1.38 -0.62 -26.00
CA SER A 326 0.28 -0.59 -26.98
C SER A 326 0.53 -1.52 -28.16
N GLY A 327 -0.56 -1.91 -28.84
CA GLY A 327 -0.50 -2.63 -30.10
C GLY A 327 -0.53 -4.15 -29.97
N ASP A 328 -0.40 -4.82 -31.13
CA ASP A 328 -0.72 -6.24 -31.28
C ASP A 328 0.12 -7.18 -30.40
N ALA A 329 1.32 -6.74 -29.98
CA ALA A 329 2.21 -7.49 -29.09
C ALA A 329 1.55 -7.86 -27.75
N TYR A 330 0.55 -7.11 -27.32
CA TYR A 330 -0.09 -7.27 -26.00
C TYR A 330 -1.56 -7.68 -26.11
N SER A 331 -2.01 -8.13 -27.28
CA SER A 331 -3.43 -8.39 -27.56
C SER A 331 -3.91 -9.82 -27.24
N ASP A 332 -2.99 -10.75 -26.92
CA ASP A 332 -3.29 -12.17 -26.73
C ASP A 332 -2.95 -12.63 -25.30
N MET A 333 -3.97 -12.85 -24.45
CA MET A 333 -3.77 -13.35 -23.08
C MET A 333 -3.20 -14.77 -23.01
N THR A 334 -3.28 -15.55 -24.11
CA THR A 334 -2.71 -16.90 -24.16
C THR A 334 -1.22 -16.90 -24.51
N LYS A 335 -0.68 -15.74 -24.88
CA LYS A 335 0.73 -15.50 -25.21
C LYS A 335 1.17 -14.15 -24.64
N PRO A 336 1.13 -14.00 -23.30
CA PRO A 336 1.45 -12.74 -22.66
C PRO A 336 2.88 -12.30 -23.00
N SER A 337 3.08 -11.00 -23.13
CA SER A 337 4.34 -10.37 -23.51
C SER A 337 4.67 -9.19 -22.60
N VAL A 338 5.95 -9.04 -22.31
CA VAL A 338 6.47 -8.00 -21.39
C VAL A 338 6.49 -6.64 -22.06
N VAL A 339 5.93 -5.62 -21.41
CA VAL A 339 6.01 -4.21 -21.83
C VAL A 339 7.35 -3.63 -21.41
N VAL A 340 7.69 -3.68 -20.13
CA VAL A 340 8.99 -3.24 -19.59
C VAL A 340 9.69 -4.40 -18.88
N GLN A 341 10.92 -4.68 -19.31
CA GLN A 341 11.80 -5.69 -18.71
C GLN A 341 12.92 -4.99 -17.94
N ALA A 342 12.89 -5.06 -16.60
CA ALA A 342 13.91 -4.49 -15.72
C ALA A 342 15.01 -5.54 -15.43
N GLY A 343 16.12 -5.41 -16.17
CA GLY A 343 17.21 -6.38 -16.21
C GLY A 343 16.85 -7.64 -17.01
N ALA A 344 17.87 -8.36 -17.48
CA ALA A 344 17.71 -9.71 -17.98
C ALA A 344 17.68 -10.72 -16.82
N ALA A 345 17.13 -11.92 -17.07
CA ALA A 345 17.16 -13.01 -16.10
C ALA A 345 18.61 -13.32 -15.67
N GLY A 346 18.86 -13.33 -14.36
CA GLY A 346 20.18 -13.54 -13.78
C GLY A 346 21.07 -12.29 -13.69
N ASP A 347 20.64 -11.13 -14.18
CA ASP A 347 21.38 -9.88 -13.98
C ASP A 347 21.44 -9.52 -12.49
N SER A 348 22.59 -9.00 -12.06
CA SER A 348 22.77 -8.47 -10.71
C SER A 348 23.55 -7.16 -10.73
N GLY A 349 23.01 -6.13 -10.07
CA GLY A 349 23.61 -4.80 -10.05
C GLY A 349 22.72 -3.71 -9.48
N THR A 350 22.93 -2.50 -9.97
CA THR A 350 22.07 -1.34 -9.67
C THR A 350 20.99 -1.23 -10.74
N LEU A 351 19.74 -1.02 -10.36
CA LEU A 351 18.68 -0.59 -11.26
C LEU A 351 17.69 0.23 -10.46
N GLU A 352 17.67 1.54 -10.70
CA GLU A 352 16.85 2.48 -9.94
C GLU A 352 15.80 3.10 -10.86
N ILE A 353 14.54 3.11 -10.41
CA ILE A 353 13.43 3.76 -11.12
C ILE A 353 12.70 4.69 -10.15
N SER A 354 12.60 5.97 -10.49
CA SER A 354 11.84 6.96 -9.71
C SER A 354 10.91 7.79 -10.57
N ASP A 355 9.76 8.19 -10.03
CA ASP A 355 8.80 9.10 -10.67
C ASP A 355 8.29 8.64 -12.07
N ILE A 356 8.18 7.32 -12.30
CA ILE A 356 7.64 6.74 -13.55
C ILE A 356 6.28 6.10 -13.33
N ILE A 357 5.34 6.35 -14.25
CA ILE A 357 4.08 5.61 -14.34
C ILE A 357 4.17 4.61 -15.50
N PHE A 358 3.95 3.33 -15.22
CA PHE A 358 3.75 2.32 -16.25
C PHE A 358 2.26 2.12 -16.51
N SER A 359 1.89 1.92 -17.78
CA SER A 359 0.49 1.83 -18.19
C SER A 359 0.33 1.04 -19.50
N THR A 360 -0.90 0.93 -19.98
CA THR A 360 -1.26 0.33 -21.26
C THR A 360 -2.27 1.20 -22.02
N VAL A 361 -2.25 1.11 -23.35
CA VAL A 361 -3.35 1.52 -24.21
C VAL A 361 -4.22 0.28 -24.43
N GLY A 362 -5.48 0.34 -24.00
CA GLY A 362 -6.38 -0.80 -24.09
C GLY A 362 -7.02 -1.02 -25.47
N PRO A 363 -7.51 -2.24 -25.73
CA PRO A 363 -7.36 -3.42 -24.88
C PRO A 363 -5.94 -4.02 -24.97
N SER A 364 -5.41 -4.50 -23.85
CA SER A 364 -4.06 -5.11 -23.74
C SER A 364 -4.05 -6.36 -22.83
N PRO A 365 -4.90 -7.37 -23.08
CA PRO A 365 -5.06 -8.53 -22.20
C PRO A 365 -3.85 -9.46 -22.08
N GLY A 366 -2.85 -9.30 -22.96
CA GLY A 366 -1.58 -10.03 -22.93
C GLY A 366 -0.41 -9.22 -22.34
N ALA A 367 -0.63 -8.01 -21.83
CA ALA A 367 0.47 -7.19 -21.29
C ALA A 367 0.92 -7.69 -19.90
N ILE A 368 2.19 -8.07 -19.79
CA ILE A 368 2.92 -8.08 -18.51
C ILE A 368 3.59 -6.72 -18.40
N VAL A 369 3.06 -5.84 -17.56
CA VAL A 369 3.41 -4.41 -17.60
C VAL A 369 4.85 -4.18 -17.16
N LEU A 370 5.26 -4.81 -16.06
CA LEU A 370 6.63 -4.78 -15.57
C LEU A 370 7.08 -6.20 -15.17
N GLU A 371 8.08 -6.72 -15.89
CA GLU A 371 8.83 -7.91 -15.46
C GLU A 371 10.14 -7.45 -14.82
N TRP A 372 10.35 -7.82 -13.56
CA TRP A 372 11.50 -7.44 -12.76
C TRP A 372 12.39 -8.65 -12.53
N ASN A 373 13.56 -8.63 -13.17
CA ASN A 373 14.49 -9.77 -13.19
C ASN A 373 15.77 -9.53 -12.39
N VAL A 374 16.18 -8.26 -12.31
CA VAL A 374 17.45 -7.86 -11.71
C VAL A 374 17.47 -8.19 -10.21
N ALA A 375 18.63 -8.68 -9.74
CA ALA A 375 18.94 -8.76 -8.32
C ALA A 375 19.83 -7.58 -7.90
N GLY A 376 19.53 -6.98 -6.74
CA GLY A 376 20.40 -5.96 -6.15
C GLY A 376 21.75 -6.56 -5.74
N LYS A 377 22.86 -5.95 -6.17
CA LYS A 377 24.21 -6.32 -5.72
C LYS A 377 24.48 -5.87 -4.28
N THR A 378 23.83 -4.79 -3.86
CA THR A 378 23.78 -4.34 -2.47
C THR A 378 22.31 -4.10 -2.10
N GLN A 379 21.98 -4.08 -0.81
CA GLN A 379 20.60 -3.86 -0.36
C GLN A 379 20.05 -2.55 -0.95
N GLY A 380 18.86 -2.64 -1.54
CA GLY A 380 18.19 -1.52 -2.21
C GLY A 380 18.85 -0.99 -3.48
N SER A 381 19.92 -1.62 -4.03
CA SER A 381 20.51 -1.13 -5.30
C SER A 381 19.63 -1.40 -6.52
N ALA A 382 18.74 -2.39 -6.42
CA ALA A 382 17.65 -2.60 -7.37
C ALA A 382 16.35 -2.18 -6.67
N GLY A 383 15.65 -1.17 -7.18
CA GLY A 383 14.44 -0.68 -6.54
C GLY A 383 13.69 0.40 -7.31
N MET A 384 12.50 0.72 -6.80
CA MET A 384 11.55 1.64 -7.39
C MET A 384 10.89 2.52 -6.31
N TRP A 385 10.84 3.84 -6.54
CA TRP A 385 10.30 4.85 -5.62
C TRP A 385 9.33 5.79 -6.33
N ASP A 386 8.21 6.16 -5.70
CA ASP A 386 7.20 7.06 -6.30
C ASP A 386 6.89 6.71 -7.78
N SER A 387 6.88 5.43 -8.09
CA SER A 387 6.60 4.92 -9.42
C SER A 387 5.51 3.88 -9.31
N HIS A 388 4.62 3.90 -10.28
CA HIS A 388 3.29 3.32 -10.14
C HIS A 388 2.90 2.59 -11.41
N ILE A 389 1.93 1.70 -11.30
CA ILE A 389 1.23 1.12 -12.44
C ILE A 389 -0.21 1.63 -12.41
N ARG A 390 -0.62 2.32 -13.48
CA ARG A 390 -1.99 2.82 -13.63
C ARG A 390 -2.61 2.23 -14.90
N LEU A 391 -3.59 1.36 -14.74
CA LEU A 391 -4.26 0.70 -15.87
C LEU A 391 -5.62 1.34 -16.13
N GLY A 392 -5.72 2.08 -17.22
CA GLY A 392 -6.94 2.81 -17.60
C GLY A 392 -7.24 4.04 -16.74
N GLY A 393 -8.49 4.50 -16.82
CA GLY A 393 -9.00 5.60 -15.98
C GLY A 393 -8.40 6.98 -16.25
N ALA A 394 -7.63 7.14 -17.33
CA ALA A 394 -6.95 8.41 -17.64
C ALA A 394 -6.80 8.64 -19.14
N ALA A 395 -6.68 9.90 -19.54
CA ALA A 395 -6.54 10.33 -20.92
C ALA A 395 -5.44 9.57 -21.67
N GLY A 396 -5.76 9.07 -22.86
CA GLY A 396 -4.84 8.35 -23.74
C GLY A 396 -4.81 6.83 -23.52
N THR A 397 -5.42 6.31 -22.46
CA THR A 397 -5.44 4.86 -22.19
C THR A 397 -6.42 4.07 -23.07
N ASN A 398 -7.39 4.74 -23.71
CA ASN A 398 -8.51 4.09 -24.41
C ASN A 398 -9.36 3.16 -23.50
N LEU A 399 -9.25 3.32 -22.18
CA LEU A 399 -9.91 2.53 -21.13
C LEU A 399 -10.65 3.48 -20.18
N GLN A 400 -11.57 4.26 -20.76
CA GLN A 400 -12.36 5.28 -20.08
C GLN A 400 -13.85 5.16 -20.48
N ASP A 401 -14.69 6.00 -19.90
CA ASP A 401 -16.07 6.16 -20.37
C ASP A 401 -16.12 6.79 -21.79
N PRO A 402 -17.20 6.53 -22.55
CA PRO A 402 -18.30 5.62 -22.22
C PRO A 402 -17.95 4.14 -22.42
N THR A 403 -16.81 3.82 -23.05
CA THR A 403 -16.48 2.44 -23.49
C THR A 403 -16.42 1.43 -22.36
N CYS A 404 -15.91 1.83 -21.20
CA CYS A 404 -15.72 0.96 -20.04
C CYS A 404 -16.47 1.42 -18.80
N SER A 405 -17.60 2.13 -18.97
CA SER A 405 -18.47 2.44 -17.83
C SER A 405 -19.08 1.15 -17.27
N ASN A 406 -19.28 1.10 -15.95
CA ASN A 406 -20.00 0.02 -15.24
C ASN A 406 -21.41 -0.30 -15.78
N SER A 407 -21.98 0.56 -16.63
CA SER A 407 -23.28 0.39 -17.28
C SER A 407 -23.23 -0.34 -18.63
N THR A 408 -22.04 -0.60 -19.19
CA THR A 408 -21.86 -1.13 -20.55
C THR A 408 -21.99 -2.65 -20.68
N GLY A 409 -22.09 -3.37 -19.56
CA GLY A 409 -22.25 -4.83 -19.50
C GLY A 409 -20.94 -5.55 -19.19
N SER A 410 -21.04 -6.59 -18.37
CA SER A 410 -19.90 -7.25 -17.73
C SER A 410 -19.01 -8.06 -18.68
N GLY A 411 -17.68 -7.97 -18.48
CA GLY A 411 -16.69 -8.82 -19.14
C GLY A 411 -16.27 -8.38 -20.56
N SER A 412 -16.46 -7.10 -20.92
CA SER A 412 -16.08 -6.58 -22.24
C SER A 412 -14.59 -6.75 -22.55
N GLU A 413 -14.26 -7.44 -23.65
CA GLU A 413 -12.88 -7.60 -24.15
C GLU A 413 -12.20 -6.24 -24.43
N LYS A 414 -12.98 -5.20 -24.75
CA LYS A 414 -12.45 -3.84 -24.98
C LYS A 414 -11.90 -3.18 -23.73
N CYS A 415 -12.28 -3.69 -22.56
CA CYS A 415 -11.92 -3.12 -21.25
C CYS A 415 -10.88 -3.95 -20.51
N GLN A 416 -10.25 -4.90 -21.20
CA GLN A 416 -9.11 -5.66 -20.65
C GLN A 416 -7.84 -4.82 -20.69
N SER A 417 -7.27 -4.56 -19.52
CA SER A 417 -6.23 -3.56 -19.33
C SER A 417 -4.81 -4.17 -19.25
N ALA A 418 -4.64 -5.34 -18.64
CA ALA A 418 -3.37 -6.08 -18.60
C ALA A 418 -3.56 -7.57 -18.24
N PHE A 419 -2.55 -8.39 -18.54
CA PHE A 419 -2.46 -9.77 -18.06
C PHE A 419 -1.95 -9.85 -16.61
N LEU A 420 -0.86 -9.11 -16.33
CA LEU A 420 -0.15 -9.06 -15.06
C LEU A 420 0.52 -7.70 -14.90
N SER A 421 0.34 -7.05 -13.76
CA SER A 421 0.92 -5.73 -13.52
C SER A 421 2.41 -5.79 -13.19
N ILE A 422 2.80 -6.52 -12.13
CA ILE A 422 4.23 -6.70 -11.75
C ILE A 422 4.54 -8.19 -11.61
N HIS A 423 5.61 -8.63 -12.26
CA HIS A 423 6.20 -9.96 -12.08
C HIS A 423 7.62 -9.86 -11.50
N LEU A 424 7.80 -10.24 -10.24
CA LEU A 424 9.12 -10.41 -9.63
C LEU A 424 9.57 -11.86 -9.87
N THR A 425 10.52 -12.06 -10.78
CA THR A 425 10.93 -13.40 -11.20
C THR A 425 11.86 -14.06 -10.18
N ASN A 426 12.05 -15.37 -10.28
CA ASN A 426 12.74 -16.20 -9.27
C ASN A 426 14.14 -15.70 -8.86
N SER A 427 14.94 -15.20 -9.80
CA SER A 427 16.30 -14.70 -9.49
C SER A 427 16.35 -13.23 -9.06
N SER A 428 15.21 -12.55 -9.02
CA SER A 428 15.16 -11.11 -8.79
C SER A 428 15.23 -10.77 -7.30
N SER A 429 15.54 -9.50 -7.00
CA SER A 429 15.40 -8.90 -5.68
C SER A 429 15.02 -7.43 -5.87
N GLY A 430 14.38 -6.79 -4.90
CA GLY A 430 13.92 -5.41 -5.13
C GLY A 430 13.42 -4.66 -3.91
N TYR A 431 13.57 -3.34 -3.93
CA TYR A 431 13.03 -2.41 -2.94
C TYR A 431 11.96 -1.53 -3.59
N PHE A 432 10.71 -1.64 -3.17
CA PHE A 432 9.56 -0.92 -3.74
C PHE A 432 8.95 -0.06 -2.64
N GLU A 433 8.98 1.26 -2.81
CA GLU A 433 8.51 2.21 -1.80
C GLU A 433 7.45 3.17 -2.37
N GLY A 434 6.27 3.15 -1.76
CA GLY A 434 5.11 3.93 -2.20
C GLY A 434 4.52 3.47 -3.54
N THR A 435 4.94 2.32 -4.07
CA THR A 435 4.44 1.79 -5.34
C THR A 435 2.95 1.48 -5.26
N TRP A 436 2.20 2.00 -6.21
CA TRP A 436 0.77 1.76 -6.34
C TRP A 436 0.49 1.04 -7.66
N VAL A 437 -0.18 -0.10 -7.59
CA VAL A 437 -0.56 -0.93 -8.72
C VAL A 437 -2.08 -0.91 -8.82
N TRP A 438 -2.61 -0.04 -9.65
CA TRP A 438 -4.03 0.28 -9.69
C TRP A 438 -4.63 -0.05 -11.06
N ASN A 439 -5.60 -0.97 -11.06
CA ASN A 439 -6.51 -1.16 -12.17
C ASN A 439 -7.74 -0.27 -11.96
N ALA A 440 -7.97 0.69 -12.85
CA ALA A 440 -8.85 1.81 -12.53
C ALA A 440 -10.30 1.38 -12.23
N ASP A 441 -10.76 1.69 -11.03
CA ASP A 441 -12.16 1.54 -10.61
C ASP A 441 -13.03 2.74 -11.05
N HIS A 442 -12.41 3.89 -11.39
CA HIS A 442 -13.10 5.08 -11.88
C HIS A 442 -12.26 5.92 -12.83
N ASN A 443 -12.91 6.79 -13.61
CA ASN A 443 -12.23 7.72 -14.51
C ASN A 443 -11.75 8.99 -13.78
N LEU A 444 -10.45 9.28 -13.87
CA LEU A 444 -9.81 10.48 -13.32
C LEU A 444 -9.99 11.74 -14.17
N ASP A 445 -10.10 11.57 -15.50
CA ASP A 445 -10.10 12.67 -16.48
C ASP A 445 -11.49 12.92 -17.13
N GLY A 446 -12.55 12.34 -16.56
CA GLY A 446 -13.92 12.41 -17.11
C GLY A 446 -14.60 13.77 -16.89
N THR A 447 -15.43 14.21 -17.84
CA THR A 447 -16.15 15.50 -17.76
C THR A 447 -17.27 15.53 -16.71
N THR A 448 -17.73 14.38 -16.23
CA THR A 448 -18.83 14.23 -15.26
C THR A 448 -18.36 13.86 -13.85
N GLY A 449 -17.05 13.85 -13.59
CA GLY A 449 -16.45 13.43 -12.32
C GLY A 449 -16.53 11.90 -12.11
N ASN A 450 -15.51 11.35 -11.44
CA ASN A 450 -15.30 9.96 -10.98
C ASN A 450 -16.38 8.92 -11.36
N LEU A 451 -16.59 8.69 -12.66
CA LEU A 451 -17.51 7.66 -13.12
C LEU A 451 -16.85 6.31 -12.90
N GLU A 452 -17.57 5.40 -12.25
CA GLU A 452 -17.13 4.02 -12.06
C GLU A 452 -16.88 3.33 -13.41
N LEU A 453 -15.73 2.67 -13.49
CA LEU A 453 -15.27 1.93 -14.64
C LEU A 453 -15.24 0.43 -14.33
N GLU A 454 -15.49 -0.36 -15.37
CA GLU A 454 -15.36 -1.81 -15.34
C GLU A 454 -14.17 -2.21 -16.21
N LEU A 455 -12.98 -2.26 -15.60
CA LEU A 455 -11.73 -2.65 -16.26
C LEU A 455 -11.23 -4.00 -15.76
N PHE A 456 -10.64 -4.80 -16.64
CA PHE A 456 -10.19 -6.15 -16.33
C PHE A 456 -8.67 -6.26 -16.45
N SER A 457 -7.96 -6.31 -15.32
CA SER A 457 -6.58 -6.79 -15.24
C SER A 457 -6.55 -8.15 -14.56
N GLY A 458 -5.82 -9.12 -15.11
CA GLY A 458 -5.81 -10.48 -14.59
C GLY A 458 -5.22 -10.57 -13.18
N ARG A 459 -4.03 -9.99 -12.99
CA ARG A 459 -3.17 -10.20 -11.81
C ARG A 459 -2.48 -8.90 -11.39
N GLY A 460 -2.40 -8.67 -10.09
CA GLY A 460 -1.66 -7.54 -9.51
C GLY A 460 -0.15 -7.78 -9.50
N ILE A 461 0.37 -8.12 -8.33
CA ILE A 461 1.79 -8.39 -8.11
C ILE A 461 1.98 -9.90 -7.91
N LEU A 462 2.71 -10.54 -8.82
CA LEU A 462 3.22 -11.90 -8.66
C LEU A 462 4.69 -11.82 -8.24
N SER A 463 5.03 -12.46 -7.14
CA SER A 463 6.42 -12.66 -6.73
C SER A 463 6.77 -14.13 -6.60
N GLU A 464 7.77 -14.52 -7.37
CA GLU A 464 8.47 -15.79 -7.24
C GLU A 464 9.90 -15.58 -6.73
N SER A 465 10.26 -14.34 -6.41
CA SER A 465 11.61 -13.92 -6.05
C SER A 465 12.16 -14.72 -4.85
N GLY A 466 13.40 -15.21 -5.01
CA GLY A 466 14.19 -15.76 -3.92
C GLY A 466 14.70 -14.72 -2.92
N GLY A 467 14.36 -13.44 -3.11
CA GLY A 467 14.64 -12.33 -2.21
C GLY A 467 16.07 -11.77 -2.29
N PRO A 468 16.36 -10.73 -1.48
CA PRO A 468 15.41 -10.04 -0.59
C PRO A 468 14.48 -9.09 -1.35
N VAL A 469 13.22 -9.01 -0.89
CA VAL A 469 12.22 -8.05 -1.39
C VAL A 469 11.65 -7.22 -0.24
N TRP A 470 11.60 -5.91 -0.43
CA TRP A 470 10.94 -4.97 0.48
C TRP A 470 9.80 -4.27 -0.24
N LEU A 471 8.58 -4.45 0.27
CA LEU A 471 7.36 -3.78 -0.19
C LEU A 471 6.92 -2.80 0.90
N ILE A 472 7.37 -1.55 0.76
CA ILE A 472 7.21 -0.48 1.75
C ILE A 472 6.04 0.41 1.33
N GLY A 473 4.91 0.30 2.03
CA GLY A 473 3.72 1.09 1.72
C GLY A 473 3.17 0.86 0.31
N THR A 474 3.23 -0.38 -0.18
CA THR A 474 2.72 -0.72 -1.52
C THR A 474 1.22 -1.01 -1.48
N ALA A 475 0.53 -0.69 -2.57
CA ALA A 475 -0.87 -1.04 -2.76
C ALA A 475 -1.07 -1.74 -4.11
N SER A 476 -1.94 -2.75 -4.15
CA SER A 476 -2.37 -3.41 -5.39
C SER A 476 -3.88 -3.62 -5.36
N GLU A 477 -4.61 -3.11 -6.35
CA GLU A 477 -6.06 -2.98 -6.26
C GLU A 477 -6.78 -3.34 -7.57
N HIS A 478 -7.95 -3.96 -7.41
CA HIS A 478 -8.94 -4.22 -8.45
C HIS A 478 -8.51 -5.17 -9.58
N HIS A 479 -7.60 -6.12 -9.28
CA HIS A 479 -7.22 -7.20 -10.19
C HIS A 479 -8.15 -8.40 -10.02
N VAL A 480 -8.44 -9.10 -11.11
CA VAL A 480 -9.47 -10.14 -11.18
C VAL A 480 -9.15 -11.36 -10.31
N MET A 481 -7.91 -11.85 -10.30
CA MET A 481 -7.56 -13.08 -9.59
C MET A 481 -6.96 -12.81 -8.21
N TYR A 482 -5.97 -11.93 -8.13
CA TYR A 482 -5.31 -11.58 -6.89
C TYR A 482 -4.65 -10.21 -6.97
N GLN A 483 -4.53 -9.57 -5.81
CA GLN A 483 -3.77 -8.33 -5.69
C GLN A 483 -2.29 -8.62 -5.43
N TYR A 484 -1.99 -9.55 -4.52
CA TYR A 484 -0.64 -10.07 -4.29
C TYR A 484 -0.64 -11.61 -4.35
N SER A 485 0.32 -12.19 -5.04
CA SER A 485 0.58 -13.64 -5.07
C SER A 485 2.07 -13.90 -4.82
N LEU A 486 2.39 -14.71 -3.81
CA LEU A 486 3.75 -15.11 -3.46
C LEU A 486 3.90 -16.63 -3.63
N ILE A 487 4.64 -17.05 -4.65
CA ILE A 487 4.74 -18.46 -5.05
C ILE A 487 6.19 -18.92 -4.99
N GLY A 488 6.51 -19.82 -4.07
CA GLY A 488 7.90 -20.25 -3.87
C GLY A 488 8.84 -19.14 -3.40
N ALA A 489 8.31 -17.97 -3.06
CA ALA A 489 9.06 -16.76 -2.74
C ALA A 489 9.78 -16.88 -1.39
N LYS A 490 10.86 -16.12 -1.24
CA LYS A 490 11.67 -16.08 -0.01
C LYS A 490 12.06 -14.68 0.39
N ASP A 491 12.29 -14.48 1.68
CA ASP A 491 12.87 -13.26 2.25
C ASP A 491 12.12 -11.99 1.80
N HIS A 492 10.85 -11.88 2.19
CA HIS A 492 10.03 -10.70 1.91
C HIS A 492 9.69 -9.94 3.19
N TYR A 493 9.86 -8.62 3.17
CA TYR A 493 9.23 -7.71 4.12
C TYR A 493 8.14 -6.90 3.43
N MET A 494 6.96 -6.85 4.02
CA MET A 494 5.78 -6.18 3.47
C MET A 494 5.13 -5.33 4.56
N GLY A 495 5.24 -4.00 4.48
CA GLY A 495 4.83 -3.12 5.58
C GLY A 495 4.53 -1.68 5.15
N LEU A 496 3.29 -1.20 5.25
CA LEU A 496 2.05 -1.98 5.16
C LEU A 496 1.74 -2.29 3.68
N ILE A 497 1.02 -3.37 3.43
CA ILE A 497 0.38 -3.63 2.12
C ILE A 497 -1.11 -3.34 2.16
N GLN A 498 -1.65 -2.82 1.06
CA GLN A 498 -3.06 -2.49 0.94
C GLN A 498 -3.68 -3.07 -0.33
N THR A 499 -4.94 -3.52 -0.26
CA THR A 499 -5.67 -4.11 -1.38
C THR A 499 -7.17 -3.84 -1.39
N GLU A 500 -7.75 -3.73 -2.58
CA GLU A 500 -9.20 -3.79 -2.81
C GLU A 500 -9.59 -4.82 -3.87
N THR A 501 -10.70 -5.54 -3.63
CA THR A 501 -11.38 -6.35 -4.63
C THR A 501 -11.98 -5.45 -5.73
N PRO A 502 -11.96 -5.84 -7.03
CA PRO A 502 -12.63 -5.06 -8.06
C PRO A 502 -14.15 -4.99 -7.83
N TYR A 503 -14.74 -3.81 -7.99
CA TYR A 503 -16.12 -3.54 -7.56
C TYR A 503 -17.19 -4.35 -8.30
N PHE A 504 -16.89 -4.78 -9.53
CA PHE A 504 -17.81 -5.59 -10.33
C PHE A 504 -17.98 -7.01 -9.77
N GLN A 505 -16.99 -7.56 -9.05
CA GLN A 505 -17.06 -8.93 -8.54
C GLN A 505 -18.23 -9.08 -7.56
N PRO A 506 -18.99 -10.20 -7.65
CA PRO A 506 -18.69 -11.44 -8.38
C PRO A 506 -19.26 -11.51 -9.82
N THR A 507 -19.49 -10.39 -10.51
CA THR A 507 -20.03 -10.37 -11.88
C THR A 507 -19.10 -9.62 -12.84
N PRO A 508 -18.26 -10.31 -13.64
CA PRO A 508 -18.04 -11.75 -13.63
C PRO A 508 -17.26 -12.20 -12.38
N ALA A 509 -17.38 -13.47 -12.04
CA ALA A 509 -16.61 -14.07 -10.96
C ALA A 509 -15.16 -14.32 -11.40
N ALA A 510 -14.21 -14.20 -10.49
CA ALA A 510 -12.84 -14.67 -10.73
C ALA A 510 -12.85 -16.14 -11.18
N PRO A 511 -12.05 -16.55 -12.19
CA PRO A 511 -10.98 -15.79 -12.87
C PRO A 511 -11.45 -14.99 -14.11
N ALA A 512 -12.73 -15.00 -14.46
CA ALA A 512 -13.21 -14.39 -15.70
C ALA A 512 -13.06 -12.84 -15.67
N PRO A 513 -12.77 -12.20 -16.83
CA PRO A 513 -12.74 -12.77 -18.18
C PRO A 513 -11.43 -13.45 -18.58
N PHE A 514 -10.47 -13.60 -17.66
CA PHE A 514 -9.22 -14.30 -17.91
C PHE A 514 -9.37 -15.81 -17.68
N THR A 515 -8.47 -16.59 -18.27
CA THR A 515 -8.31 -18.01 -17.97
C THR A 515 -7.14 -18.20 -17.03
N THR A 516 -7.25 -19.14 -16.09
CA THR A 516 -6.11 -19.54 -15.25
C THR A 516 -4.97 -20.07 -16.11
N ASP A 517 -3.75 -19.65 -15.79
CA ASP A 517 -2.52 -20.06 -16.46
C ASP A 517 -1.56 -20.69 -15.44
N PRO A 518 -1.24 -21.99 -15.56
CA PRO A 518 -0.32 -22.66 -14.64
C PRO A 518 1.11 -22.13 -14.72
N ASP A 519 1.52 -21.49 -15.82
CA ASP A 519 2.87 -20.92 -15.95
C ASP A 519 3.05 -19.69 -15.03
N TYR A 520 1.95 -19.10 -14.55
CA TYR A 520 1.92 -18.00 -13.58
C TYR A 520 1.38 -18.43 -12.22
N SER A 521 1.25 -19.75 -11.99
CA SER A 521 0.78 -20.35 -10.73
C SER A 521 -0.51 -19.71 -10.20
N ASP A 522 -1.49 -19.51 -11.07
CA ASP A 522 -2.75 -18.90 -10.67
C ASP A 522 -3.48 -19.73 -9.60
N PRO A 523 -4.11 -19.08 -8.61
CA PRO A 523 -4.92 -19.77 -7.63
C PRO A 523 -6.10 -20.47 -8.29
N THR A 524 -6.48 -21.61 -7.76
CA THR A 524 -7.71 -22.30 -8.17
C THR A 524 -8.92 -21.64 -7.54
N PHE A 525 -9.91 -21.28 -8.35
CA PHE A 525 -11.18 -20.72 -7.89
C PHE A 525 -12.24 -21.81 -7.76
N SER A 526 -12.75 -22.00 -6.54
CA SER A 526 -13.89 -22.89 -6.29
C SER A 526 -15.20 -22.21 -6.72
N LYS A 527 -16.33 -22.93 -6.66
CA LYS A 527 -17.65 -22.32 -6.90
C LYS A 527 -18.04 -21.25 -5.87
N THR A 528 -17.41 -21.28 -4.70
CA THR A 528 -17.68 -20.35 -3.59
C THR A 528 -16.66 -19.20 -3.56
N GLN A 529 -15.46 -19.39 -4.11
CA GLN A 529 -14.48 -18.33 -4.29
C GLN A 529 -14.74 -17.58 -5.60
N THR A 530 -15.59 -16.55 -5.53
CA THR A 530 -16.00 -15.76 -6.69
C THR A 530 -15.29 -14.40 -6.82
N SER A 531 -14.49 -14.04 -5.82
CA SER A 531 -13.76 -12.78 -5.75
C SER A 531 -12.25 -12.99 -5.73
N ALA A 532 -11.52 -11.92 -6.05
CA ALA A 532 -10.07 -11.91 -6.04
C ALA A 532 -9.49 -12.13 -4.62
N TRP A 533 -8.30 -12.72 -4.55
CA TRP A 533 -7.53 -12.78 -3.32
C TRP A 533 -6.88 -11.42 -3.02
N GLY A 534 -6.99 -10.94 -1.78
CA GLY A 534 -6.14 -9.82 -1.33
C GLY A 534 -4.67 -10.23 -1.33
N LEU A 535 -4.39 -11.39 -0.74
CA LEU A 535 -3.06 -11.99 -0.70
C LEU A 535 -3.18 -13.52 -0.82
N TYR A 536 -2.44 -14.10 -1.76
CA TYR A 536 -2.29 -15.53 -1.95
C TYR A 536 -0.83 -15.93 -1.72
N VAL A 537 -0.57 -16.93 -0.89
CA VAL A 537 0.79 -17.38 -0.56
C VAL A 537 0.86 -18.89 -0.66
N GLU A 538 1.76 -19.37 -1.51
CA GLU A 538 1.97 -20.79 -1.73
C GLU A 538 3.46 -21.13 -1.70
N ASN A 539 3.81 -22.22 -1.00
CA ASN A 539 5.18 -22.77 -0.95
C ASN A 539 6.30 -21.75 -0.63
N SER A 540 5.98 -20.65 0.04
CA SER A 540 6.89 -19.55 0.33
C SER A 540 7.44 -19.60 1.75
N GLN A 541 8.59 -18.98 1.99
CA GLN A 541 9.32 -19.02 3.26
C GLN A 541 9.81 -17.63 3.67
N ASP A 542 9.91 -17.36 4.99
CA ASP A 542 10.44 -16.10 5.52
C ASP A 542 9.76 -14.84 4.95
N ILE A 543 8.43 -14.95 4.84
CA ILE A 543 7.53 -13.86 4.45
C ILE A 543 7.06 -13.15 5.72
N PHE A 544 7.49 -11.90 5.90
CA PHE A 544 7.15 -11.09 7.06
C PHE A 544 6.27 -9.91 6.65
N ILE A 545 4.98 -10.01 6.98
CA ILE A 545 3.98 -8.97 6.75
C ILE A 545 3.75 -8.23 8.05
N PHE A 546 4.02 -6.94 8.05
CA PHE A 546 3.92 -6.08 9.22
C PHE A 546 2.98 -4.91 8.91
N GLY A 547 1.69 -5.18 9.09
CA GLY A 547 0.60 -4.30 8.67
C GLY A 547 0.01 -4.69 7.32
N ALA A 548 -1.31 -4.90 7.28
CA ALA A 548 -2.05 -5.16 6.06
C ALA A 548 -3.46 -4.57 6.13
N GLY A 549 -3.90 -3.93 5.05
CA GLY A 549 -5.26 -3.42 4.87
C GLY A 549 -5.89 -4.08 3.65
N HIS A 550 -6.76 -5.08 3.86
CA HIS A 550 -7.37 -5.82 2.76
C HIS A 550 -8.88 -5.68 2.74
N TYR A 551 -9.40 -5.04 1.71
CA TYR A 551 -10.77 -4.55 1.70
C TYR A 551 -11.61 -5.17 0.56
N SER A 552 -12.91 -5.31 0.84
CA SER A 552 -13.91 -5.73 -0.13
C SER A 552 -15.18 -4.95 0.15
N PHE A 553 -15.45 -3.93 -0.67
CA PHE A 553 -16.53 -2.97 -0.41
C PHE A 553 -17.84 -3.23 -1.14
N PHE A 554 -17.80 -4.07 -2.18
CA PHE A 554 -18.90 -4.19 -3.13
C PHE A 554 -19.23 -5.65 -3.44
N THR A 555 -20.48 -5.83 -3.83
CA THR A 555 -20.96 -6.98 -4.57
C THR A 555 -21.64 -6.47 -5.84
N SER A 556 -20.94 -6.53 -6.98
CA SER A 556 -21.42 -6.00 -8.27
C SER A 556 -21.88 -4.54 -8.19
N TYR A 557 -20.98 -3.68 -7.71
CA TYR A 557 -21.19 -2.23 -7.46
C TYR A 557 -22.22 -1.88 -6.38
N ASP A 558 -22.86 -2.88 -5.75
CA ASP A 558 -23.76 -2.65 -4.62
C ASP A 558 -23.03 -2.80 -3.27
N GLN A 559 -23.32 -1.91 -2.31
CA GLN A 559 -22.69 -1.88 -0.99
C GLN A 559 -23.58 -2.43 0.14
N ALA A 560 -24.71 -3.08 -0.16
CA ALA A 560 -25.59 -3.64 0.86
C ALA A 560 -24.91 -4.73 1.70
N CYS A 561 -23.89 -5.41 1.15
CA CYS A 561 -23.06 -6.39 1.86
C CYS A 561 -22.46 -5.82 3.16
N LEU A 562 -22.09 -4.54 3.18
CA LEU A 562 -21.55 -3.84 4.35
C LEU A 562 -22.55 -3.78 5.53
N ASN A 563 -23.86 -3.95 5.28
CA ASN A 563 -24.90 -3.97 6.32
C ASN A 563 -25.18 -5.38 6.87
N THR A 564 -24.79 -6.43 6.14
CA THR A 564 -25.02 -7.83 6.51
C THR A 564 -23.85 -8.47 7.25
N ASP A 565 -22.67 -7.85 7.20
CA ASP A 565 -21.47 -8.28 7.94
C ASP A 565 -21.54 -8.03 9.47
N ARG A 566 -22.73 -7.66 9.98
CA ARG A 566 -23.03 -7.50 11.41
C ARG A 566 -23.24 -8.81 12.18
N LEU A 567 -23.02 -9.97 11.54
CA LEU A 567 -23.21 -11.28 12.17
C LEU A 567 -21.91 -11.81 12.82
N PRO A 568 -22.00 -12.67 13.85
CA PRO A 568 -20.83 -13.17 14.58
C PRO A 568 -19.81 -13.86 13.67
N GLU A 569 -18.53 -13.78 14.05
CA GLU A 569 -17.29 -14.24 13.38
C GLU A 569 -17.38 -15.61 12.66
N ARG A 570 -18.28 -16.48 13.10
CA ARG A 570 -18.40 -17.88 12.66
C ARG A 570 -18.97 -18.08 11.24
N ASP A 571 -19.69 -17.10 10.69
CA ASP A 571 -20.31 -17.18 9.35
C ASP A 571 -19.53 -16.42 8.26
N ARG A 572 -18.34 -15.89 8.58
CA ARG A 572 -17.57 -14.95 7.72
C ARG A 572 -16.52 -15.62 6.81
N LEU A 573 -16.14 -16.88 7.07
CA LEU A 573 -15.00 -17.56 6.42
C LEU A 573 -15.34 -18.13 5.03
N ASP A 574 -16.61 -18.45 4.76
CA ASP A 574 -17.04 -19.05 3.49
C ASP A 574 -17.06 -18.06 2.30
N ARG A 575 -16.91 -16.74 2.54
CA ARG A 575 -16.97 -15.69 1.52
C ARG A 575 -15.62 -15.08 1.12
N LEU A 576 -14.54 -15.47 1.79
CA LEU A 576 -13.16 -15.00 1.54
C LEU A 576 -12.20 -16.14 1.13
N GLY A 577 -12.71 -17.36 0.92
CA GLY A 577 -11.96 -18.44 0.26
C GLY A 577 -11.35 -19.50 1.14
N VAL A 578 -11.81 -19.67 2.38
CA VAL A 578 -11.33 -20.79 3.22
C VAL A 578 -12.40 -21.85 3.39
N GLU A 579 -12.20 -22.99 2.72
CA GLU A 579 -13.06 -24.15 2.88
C GLU A 579 -12.53 -25.09 3.97
N ARG A 580 -13.42 -25.48 4.89
CA ARG A 580 -13.29 -26.70 5.70
C ARG A 580 -14.31 -27.72 5.18
N GLU A 581 -13.86 -28.81 4.58
CA GLU A 581 -14.67 -30.04 4.47
C GLU A 581 -14.94 -30.58 5.90
N PRO A 582 -16.18 -31.04 6.23
CA PRO A 582 -16.64 -32.32 5.68
C PRO A 582 -18.15 -32.44 5.34
N VAL A 583 -18.42 -33.20 4.27
CA VAL A 583 -19.45 -34.25 4.12
C VAL A 583 -20.85 -34.07 4.79
N GLN A 584 -21.85 -34.04 3.90
CA GLN A 584 -23.26 -34.50 4.00
C GLN A 584 -24.37 -33.62 4.66
N ARG A 585 -25.33 -33.31 3.76
CA ARG A 585 -26.81 -33.22 3.87
C ARG A 585 -27.44 -31.85 4.09
N GLY A 586 -28.41 -31.56 3.23
CA GLY A 586 -29.60 -30.78 3.60
C GLY A 586 -30.14 -29.88 2.50
N VAL A 587 -30.93 -30.43 1.58
CA VAL A 587 -31.82 -29.69 0.67
C VAL A 587 -32.81 -28.83 1.45
N CYS A 588 -33.09 -27.61 0.97
CA CYS A 588 -34.37 -26.85 0.96
C CYS A 588 -34.03 -25.41 0.52
N GLY A 589 -34.74 -24.70 -0.36
CA GLY A 589 -36.03 -24.87 -1.02
C GLY A 589 -36.49 -23.46 -1.41
N ASP A 590 -36.99 -23.30 -2.64
CA ASP A 590 -37.45 -22.04 -3.24
C ASP A 590 -38.49 -21.30 -2.39
N HIS A 591 -38.51 -19.96 -2.50
CA HIS A 591 -39.76 -19.20 -2.49
C HIS A 591 -39.64 -17.89 -3.28
N GLU A 592 -40.39 -17.83 -4.39
CA GLU A 592 -40.84 -16.62 -5.06
C GLU A 592 -41.68 -15.73 -4.14
N LEU A 593 -41.62 -14.41 -4.32
CA LEU A 593 -42.79 -13.54 -4.37
C LEU A 593 -42.46 -12.26 -5.17
N ALA A 594 -43.41 -11.86 -6.01
CA ALA A 594 -43.31 -10.85 -7.06
C ALA A 594 -44.07 -9.55 -6.72
N GLU A 595 -43.91 -8.56 -7.63
CA GLU A 595 -44.74 -7.34 -7.86
C GLU A 595 -44.55 -6.14 -6.90
N HIS A 596 -44.56 -4.85 -7.28
CA HIS A 596 -44.83 -4.10 -8.53
C HIS A 596 -44.29 -2.63 -8.41
N TRP A 597 -44.36 -1.89 -9.51
CA TRP A 597 -43.73 -0.59 -9.91
C TRP A 597 -44.21 0.72 -9.25
N GLY A 598 -43.39 1.81 -9.30
CA GLY A 598 -43.90 3.18 -9.57
C GLY A 598 -43.28 4.45 -8.92
N VAL A 599 -42.15 4.94 -9.47
CA VAL A 599 -41.69 6.34 -9.76
C VAL A 599 -41.80 7.54 -8.76
N ALA A 600 -40.67 8.27 -8.69
CA ALA A 600 -40.39 9.70 -8.40
C ALA A 600 -39.52 9.87 -7.14
N GLY A 601 -38.31 10.43 -7.16
CA GLY A 601 -37.77 11.52 -7.97
C GLY A 601 -37.32 12.62 -7.02
N ASP A 602 -36.14 12.47 -6.39
CA ASP A 602 -35.44 13.58 -5.76
C ASP A 602 -33.94 13.24 -5.64
N GLN A 603 -33.11 13.99 -6.36
CA GLN A 603 -31.66 13.85 -6.34
C GLN A 603 -31.09 14.56 -5.11
N GLY A 604 -30.91 13.81 -4.04
CA GLY A 604 -30.00 14.16 -2.95
C GLY A 604 -28.80 13.23 -3.00
N VAL A 605 -27.65 13.75 -3.44
CA VAL A 605 -26.35 13.08 -3.33
C VAL A 605 -26.10 12.85 -1.83
N ARG A 606 -26.35 11.63 -1.34
CA ARG A 606 -25.96 11.21 0.00
C ARG A 606 -24.52 10.73 -0.10
N GLN A 607 -23.61 11.51 0.49
CA GLN A 607 -22.29 11.02 0.87
C GLN A 607 -22.49 9.89 1.89
N CYS A 608 -22.32 8.65 1.42
CA CYS A 608 -22.30 7.46 2.25
C CYS A 608 -20.84 7.21 2.65
N GLY A 609 -20.40 7.82 3.75
CA GLY A 609 -19.19 7.40 4.44
C GLY A 609 -19.47 6.09 5.18
N TRP A 610 -18.68 5.04 4.93
CA TRP A 610 -18.92 3.70 5.47
C TRP A 610 -17.72 3.09 6.20
N ILE A 611 -18.08 2.10 7.02
CA ILE A 611 -17.47 1.54 8.23
C ILE A 611 -16.80 0.20 7.90
N PRO A 612 -15.61 -0.13 8.44
CA PRO A 612 -15.22 -1.51 8.67
C PRO A 612 -15.63 -1.93 10.08
N GLU A 613 -16.62 -2.80 10.18
CA GLU A 613 -16.83 -3.61 11.37
C GLU A 613 -15.79 -4.73 11.36
N HIS A 614 -14.83 -4.66 12.29
CA HIS A 614 -13.73 -5.62 12.41
C HIS A 614 -12.77 -5.54 11.20
N VAL A 615 -11.48 -5.39 11.48
CA VAL A 615 -10.45 -5.66 10.48
C VAL A 615 -10.59 -7.14 10.13
N HIS A 616 -11.19 -7.43 8.99
CA HIS A 616 -11.27 -8.78 8.46
C HIS A 616 -9.85 -9.18 8.05
N GLN A 617 -9.22 -10.00 8.88
CA GLN A 617 -8.03 -10.73 8.46
C GLN A 617 -8.44 -11.68 7.33
N LEU A 618 -7.78 -11.56 6.18
CA LEU A 618 -7.65 -12.70 5.27
C LEU A 618 -7.03 -13.84 6.07
N GLU A 619 -7.73 -14.97 6.13
CA GLU A 619 -7.08 -16.23 6.44
C GLU A 619 -6.10 -16.54 5.30
N LEU A 620 -4.82 -16.33 5.56
CA LEU A 620 -3.73 -16.87 4.76
C LEU A 620 -3.85 -18.39 4.77
N LYS A 621 -4.29 -18.98 3.66
CA LYS A 621 -4.19 -20.43 3.45
C LYS A 621 -2.73 -20.78 3.16
N VAL A 622 -1.94 -20.99 4.22
CA VAL A 622 -0.58 -21.54 4.10
C VAL A 622 -0.69 -23.06 3.90
N GLU A 623 -0.63 -23.52 2.65
CA GLU A 623 -0.48 -24.95 2.36
C GLU A 623 0.98 -25.39 2.64
N ARG A 624 1.15 -26.27 3.64
CA ARG A 624 2.37 -27.02 4.02
C ARG A 624 3.66 -26.21 4.20
N ILE A 625 3.96 -25.84 5.45
CA ILE A 625 5.34 -25.62 5.92
C ILE A 625 5.94 -27.00 6.26
N GLY A 626 6.81 -27.50 5.40
CA GLY A 626 7.63 -28.68 5.69
C GLY A 626 8.72 -28.31 6.69
N TYR A 627 8.56 -28.69 7.95
CA TYR A 627 9.65 -28.62 8.93
C TYR A 627 10.64 -29.76 8.68
N HIS A 628 11.89 -29.44 8.36
CA HIS A 628 13.02 -30.32 8.65
C HIS A 628 13.69 -29.83 9.94
N TYR A 629 13.76 -30.73 10.93
CA TYR A 629 14.43 -30.55 12.22
C TYR A 629 15.91 -30.21 12.10
#